data_AF-A0A9Y2N111-F1
#
_entry.id   AF-A0A9Y2N111-F1
#
_cell.length_a   1.000
_cell.length_b   1.000
_cell.length_c   1.000
_cell.angle_alpha   90.00
_cell.angle_beta   90.00
_cell.angle_gamma   90.00
#
_symmetry.space_group_name_H-M   'P 1'
#
loop_
_entity.id
_entity.type
_entity.pdbx_description
1 polymer ?
#
loop_
_entity_poly.entity_id
_entity_poly.type
_entity_poly.pdbx_seq_one_letter_code
_entity_poly.pdbx_strand_id
1 'polypeptide(L)'
;MPGTIACDESGSEGVNLIGANTDVFAHAGVRVDVGAAADCVGELRDRIGSPAVEYKANHLLRTKNRAALVWFLGPTGPLVGRAGVVLVDKALFVTGKVVDLLVDQVPYPDCLARRPDSRTPTLHHDGLRLHGPRWVEFLQSFTALLRTSQRRGPGVAPSEFFAQRDVLSSLARVPRYGGPLPAGPSPLASNGLEHPQPGSIRLEPPRIDPSPASEHLTELRDQLLADPSLVPPLDPLMPALVDTVTHWHPTTVIHDEQPSLTPARLATLLGPTPDIRFVDSRADPRVQLADFLAGVTRRLAEDALHHRGDPELTALLRPYLLPQSIWAAEL
;
A
#
# COMPACT_ATOMS: atom_id res chain seq x y z
N MET A 1 -23.87 13.18 10.17
CA MET A 1 -23.67 14.31 9.24
C MET A 1 -22.30 14.12 8.60
N PRO A 2 -22.17 14.19 7.27
CA PRO A 2 -20.86 14.24 6.63
C PRO A 2 -20.10 15.47 7.16
N GLY A 3 -18.86 15.27 7.60
CA GLY A 3 -18.05 16.29 8.28
C GLY A 3 -16.67 16.43 7.64
N THR A 4 -15.81 17.24 8.25
CA THR A 4 -14.41 17.38 7.81
C THR A 4 -13.55 16.23 8.32
N ILE A 5 -12.66 15.73 7.47
CA ILE A 5 -11.55 14.85 7.87
C ILE A 5 -10.23 15.53 7.52
N ALA A 6 -9.25 15.46 8.43
CA ALA A 6 -7.89 15.91 8.19
C ALA A 6 -7.00 14.69 7.91
N CYS A 7 -6.17 14.75 6.88
CA CYS A 7 -5.37 13.64 6.40
C CYS A 7 -3.91 14.02 6.25
N ASP A 8 -3.05 13.02 6.37
CA ASP A 8 -1.63 13.06 6.02
C ASP A 8 -1.15 11.64 5.74
N GLU A 9 0.01 11.51 5.10
CA GLU A 9 0.65 10.24 4.80
C GLU A 9 2.09 10.15 5.30
N SER A 10 2.55 8.91 5.47
CA SER A 10 3.93 8.61 5.79
C SER A 10 4.45 7.47 4.91
N GLY A 11 5.73 7.54 4.55
CA GLY A 11 6.37 6.54 3.68
C GLY A 11 6.06 6.73 2.19
N SER A 12 5.54 7.89 1.79
CA SER A 12 5.35 8.24 0.38
C SER A 12 6.70 8.50 -0.30
N GLU A 13 7.04 7.67 -1.28
CA GLU A 13 8.26 7.80 -2.09
C GLU A 13 7.93 7.79 -3.59
N GLY A 14 6.68 8.20 -3.89
CA GLY A 14 6.06 8.05 -5.20
C GLY A 14 6.02 6.57 -5.62
N VAL A 15 6.37 6.32 -6.87
CA VAL A 15 6.40 4.96 -7.46
C VAL A 15 7.65 4.14 -7.10
N ASN A 16 8.55 4.66 -6.25
CA ASN A 16 9.70 3.90 -5.77
C ASN A 16 9.32 3.11 -4.51
N LEU A 17 8.73 1.93 -4.71
CA LEU A 17 8.09 1.18 -3.62
C LEU A 17 8.94 0.06 -3.03
N ILE A 18 9.98 -0.41 -3.73
CA ILE A 18 10.82 -1.53 -3.28
C ILE A 18 12.28 -1.08 -3.26
N GLY A 19 13.00 -1.38 -2.17
CA GLY A 19 14.38 -0.92 -1.98
C GLY A 19 14.50 0.59 -1.73
N ALA A 20 13.40 1.23 -1.34
CA ALA A 20 13.36 2.63 -0.94
C ALA A 20 13.68 2.77 0.57
N ASN A 21 13.48 3.94 1.17
CA ASN A 21 13.80 4.14 2.59
C ASN A 21 12.80 3.46 3.53
N THR A 22 11.59 3.18 3.04
CA THR A 22 10.51 2.61 3.84
C THR A 22 9.82 1.46 3.11
N ASP A 23 9.51 0.39 3.85
CA ASP A 23 8.80 -0.79 3.32
C ASP A 23 7.27 -0.69 3.49
N VAL A 24 6.85 0.31 4.27
CA VAL A 24 5.47 0.53 4.65
C VAL A 24 5.04 1.93 4.28
N PHE A 25 3.83 2.05 3.74
CA PHE A 25 3.12 3.30 3.53
C PHE A 25 1.91 3.36 4.48
N ALA A 26 1.60 4.54 5.00
CA ALA A 26 0.40 4.77 5.79
C ALA A 26 -0.27 6.08 5.38
N HIS A 27 -1.58 6.08 5.21
CA HIS A 27 -2.39 7.28 5.06
C HIS A 27 -3.37 7.34 6.22
N ALA A 28 -3.27 8.38 7.05
CA ALA A 28 -4.12 8.58 8.21
C ALA A 28 -5.20 9.63 7.90
N GLY A 29 -6.41 9.39 8.40
CA GLY A 29 -7.50 10.37 8.42
C GLY A 29 -8.04 10.53 9.83
N VAL A 30 -8.19 11.77 10.29
CA VAL A 30 -8.67 12.12 11.64
C VAL A 30 -9.89 13.03 11.54
N ARG A 31 -10.97 12.63 12.22
CA ARG A 31 -12.23 13.38 12.36
C ARG A 31 -12.33 13.94 13.78
N VAL A 32 -11.65 15.05 14.00
CA VAL A 32 -11.69 15.84 15.24
C VAL A 32 -11.86 17.32 14.90
N ASP A 33 -12.50 18.06 15.79
CA ASP A 33 -12.56 19.52 15.66
C ASP A 33 -11.20 20.15 15.96
N VAL A 34 -11.03 21.40 15.55
CA VAL A 34 -9.75 22.13 15.65
C VAL A 34 -9.31 22.30 17.11
N GLY A 35 -10.24 22.55 18.03
CA GLY A 35 -9.94 22.77 19.45
C GLY A 35 -9.45 21.49 20.12
N ALA A 36 -10.21 20.40 19.97
CA ALA A 36 -9.81 19.08 20.48
C ALA A 36 -8.49 18.59 19.87
N ALA A 37 -8.24 18.92 18.59
CA ALA A 37 -6.96 18.61 17.97
C ALA A 37 -5.80 19.39 18.60
N ALA A 38 -6.00 20.69 18.84
CA ALA A 38 -5.00 21.55 19.49
C ALA A 38 -4.69 21.08 20.92
N ASP A 39 -5.72 20.74 21.70
CA ASP A 39 -5.57 20.21 23.06
C ASP A 39 -4.79 18.89 23.06
N CYS A 40 -5.11 17.98 22.14
CA CYS A 40 -4.39 16.72 21.98
C CYS A 40 -2.92 16.92 21.60
N VAL A 41 -2.62 17.85 20.68
CA VAL A 41 -1.24 18.19 20.30
C VAL A 41 -0.50 18.82 21.48
N GLY A 42 -1.16 19.69 22.25
CA GLY A 42 -0.62 20.27 23.49
C GLY A 42 -0.25 19.20 24.52
N GLU A 43 -1.18 18.30 24.82
CA GLU A 43 -0.97 17.19 25.76
C GLU A 43 0.16 16.25 25.30
N LEU A 44 0.26 15.95 24.00
CA LEU A 44 1.42 15.22 23.46
C LEU A 44 2.73 15.95 23.73
N ARG A 45 2.79 17.26 23.45
CA ARG A 45 4.01 18.06 23.66
C ARG A 45 4.41 18.08 25.13
N ASP A 46 3.45 18.26 26.03
CA ASP A 46 3.67 18.27 27.48
C ASP A 46 4.19 16.92 27.99
N ARG A 47 3.61 15.81 27.52
CA ARG A 47 4.05 14.45 27.89
C ARG A 47 5.47 14.13 27.44
N ILE A 48 5.88 14.63 26.28
CA ILE A 48 7.24 14.40 25.76
C ILE A 48 8.27 15.40 26.32
N GLY A 49 7.84 16.59 26.71
CA GLY A 49 8.72 17.62 27.28
C GLY A 49 9.86 18.03 26.34
N SER A 50 9.63 18.04 25.01
CA SER A 50 10.66 18.39 24.03
C SER A 50 10.73 19.91 23.82
N PRO A 51 11.93 20.53 23.81
CA PRO A 51 12.10 21.94 23.48
C PRO A 51 12.02 22.23 21.97
N ALA A 52 11.72 21.23 21.14
CA ALA A 52 11.68 21.39 19.69
C ALA A 52 10.49 22.24 19.24
N VAL A 53 10.77 23.24 18.40
CA VAL A 53 9.75 24.11 17.78
C VAL A 53 8.95 23.35 16.71
N GLU A 54 9.58 22.39 16.05
CA GLU A 54 8.92 21.48 15.09
C GLU A 54 8.81 20.08 15.69
N TYR A 55 7.58 19.61 15.82
CA TYR A 55 7.26 18.32 16.43
C TYR A 55 6.77 17.37 15.34
N LYS A 56 7.50 16.28 15.07
CA LYS A 56 7.16 15.23 14.08
C LYS A 56 7.00 13.88 14.76
N ALA A 57 6.41 12.90 14.06
CA ALA A 57 6.27 11.52 14.54
C ALA A 57 7.59 10.91 15.09
N ASN A 58 8.75 11.23 14.50
CA ASN A 58 10.06 10.74 14.99
C ASN A 58 10.38 11.16 16.43
N HIS A 59 9.80 12.26 16.93
CA HIS A 59 9.93 12.63 18.33
C HIS A 59 9.08 11.73 19.23
N LEU A 60 7.87 11.35 18.81
CA LEU A 60 7.00 10.41 19.54
C LEU A 60 7.63 9.02 19.63
N LEU A 61 8.30 8.59 18.57
CA LEU A 61 8.86 7.24 18.43
C LEU A 61 10.12 6.96 19.27
N ARG A 62 10.65 7.96 19.99
CA ARG A 62 11.80 7.74 20.88
C ARG A 62 11.40 6.87 22.07
N THR A 63 12.23 5.91 22.45
CA THR A 63 11.96 4.94 23.55
C THR A 63 11.49 5.60 24.84
N LYS A 64 12.08 6.76 25.21
CA LYS A 64 11.70 7.51 26.41
C LYS A 64 10.26 8.04 26.40
N ASN A 65 9.63 8.13 25.23
CA ASN A 65 8.29 8.67 25.02
C ASN A 65 7.24 7.57 24.85
N ARG A 66 7.59 6.29 25.10
CA ARG A 66 6.68 5.14 25.00
C ARG A 66 5.35 5.35 25.73
N ALA A 67 5.38 5.91 26.94
CA ALA A 67 4.16 6.18 27.72
C ALA A 67 3.22 7.16 27.02
N ALA A 68 3.75 8.12 26.27
CA ALA A 68 2.94 9.03 25.46
C ALA A 68 2.31 8.30 24.26
N LEU A 69 3.03 7.37 23.62
CA LEU A 69 2.47 6.52 22.55
C LEU A 69 1.35 5.61 23.06
N VAL A 70 1.52 4.98 24.22
CA VAL A 70 0.48 4.16 24.84
C VAL A 70 -0.76 5.00 25.14
N TRP A 71 -0.60 6.22 25.65
CA TRP A 71 -1.73 7.12 25.84
C TRP A 71 -2.38 7.56 24.52
N PHE A 72 -1.57 7.90 23.51
CA PHE A 72 -2.04 8.41 22.23
C PHE A 72 -2.85 7.37 21.45
N LEU A 73 -2.37 6.12 21.42
CA LEU A 73 -3.02 5.01 20.72
C LEU A 73 -4.02 4.25 21.60
N GLY A 74 -3.91 4.37 22.92
CA GLY A 74 -4.65 3.59 23.89
C GLY A 74 -6.18 3.79 23.85
N PRO A 75 -6.95 2.91 24.50
CA PRO A 75 -8.41 2.95 24.52
C PRO A 75 -8.99 4.22 25.18
N THR A 76 -8.21 4.86 26.06
CA THR A 76 -8.55 6.15 26.68
C THR A 76 -7.93 7.33 25.94
N GLY A 77 -7.30 7.07 24.79
CA GLY A 77 -6.63 8.05 23.97
C GLY A 77 -7.60 8.93 23.17
N PRO A 78 -7.09 10.01 22.57
CA PRO A 78 -7.92 11.04 21.95
C PRO A 78 -8.55 10.63 20.61
N LEU A 79 -8.04 9.56 19.98
CA LEU A 79 -8.32 9.23 18.57
C LEU A 79 -9.19 7.99 18.34
N VAL A 80 -9.48 7.18 19.37
CA VAL A 80 -10.26 5.95 19.20
C VAL A 80 -11.64 6.24 18.64
N GLY A 81 -12.01 5.57 17.54
CA GLY A 81 -13.28 5.79 16.83
C GLY A 81 -13.38 7.15 16.11
N ARG A 82 -12.32 7.95 16.13
CA ARG A 82 -12.24 9.28 15.48
C ARG A 82 -11.12 9.36 14.45
N ALA A 83 -10.33 8.30 14.29
CA ALA A 83 -9.26 8.23 13.31
C ALA A 83 -9.22 6.86 12.65
N GLY A 84 -8.69 6.82 11.43
CA GLY A 84 -8.46 5.60 10.68
C GLY A 84 -7.18 5.71 9.85
N VAL A 85 -6.52 4.59 9.61
CA VAL A 85 -5.29 4.47 8.84
C VAL A 85 -5.48 3.39 7.78
N VAL A 86 -5.21 3.74 6.52
CA VAL A 86 -4.95 2.74 5.48
C VAL A 86 -3.46 2.43 5.54
N LEU A 87 -3.13 1.22 5.96
CA LEU A 87 -1.76 0.73 6.06
C LEU A 87 -1.43 -0.16 4.86
N VAL A 88 -0.27 0.03 4.26
CA VAL A 88 0.14 -0.68 3.05
C VAL A 88 1.57 -1.23 3.20
N ASP A 89 1.69 -2.55 3.21
CA ASP A 89 2.93 -3.26 2.87
C ASP A 89 3.20 -3.05 1.38
N LYS A 90 4.29 -2.35 1.07
CA LYS A 90 4.61 -1.97 -0.31
C LYS A 90 4.91 -3.17 -1.18
N ALA A 91 5.53 -4.22 -0.63
CA ALA A 91 5.87 -5.42 -1.38
C ALA A 91 4.62 -6.20 -1.78
N LEU A 92 3.64 -6.30 -0.88
CA LEU A 92 2.33 -6.87 -1.20
C LEU A 92 1.54 -6.01 -2.19
N PHE A 93 1.54 -4.68 -2.01
CA PHE A 93 0.88 -3.77 -2.96
C PHE A 93 1.43 -3.92 -4.38
N VAL A 94 2.76 -3.92 -4.54
CA VAL A 94 3.41 -4.14 -5.84
C VAL A 94 3.12 -5.54 -6.38
N THR A 95 3.11 -6.56 -5.52
CA THR A 95 2.73 -7.93 -5.93
C THR A 95 1.29 -7.99 -6.44
N GLY A 96 0.36 -7.28 -5.79
CA GLY A 96 -1.02 -7.15 -6.28
C GLY A 96 -1.07 -6.48 -7.66
N LYS A 97 -0.26 -5.45 -7.89
CA LYS A 97 -0.17 -4.79 -9.19
C LYS A 97 0.49 -5.66 -10.26
N VAL A 98 1.38 -6.59 -9.90
CA VAL A 98 1.85 -7.67 -10.80
C VAL A 98 0.68 -8.57 -11.20
N VAL A 99 -0.18 -8.97 -10.28
CA VAL A 99 -1.39 -9.74 -10.62
C VAL A 99 -2.32 -8.94 -11.54
N ASP A 100 -2.57 -7.67 -11.23
CA ASP A 100 -3.42 -6.78 -12.02
C ASP A 100 -2.92 -6.59 -13.46
N LEU A 101 -1.66 -6.19 -13.61
CA LEU A 101 -1.15 -5.68 -14.88
C LEU A 101 -0.45 -6.76 -15.72
N LEU A 102 0.13 -7.81 -15.10
CA LEU A 102 0.81 -8.88 -15.85
C LEU A 102 -0.03 -10.13 -16.01
N VAL A 103 -0.71 -10.59 -14.96
CA VAL A 103 -1.48 -11.83 -15.00
C VAL A 103 -2.84 -11.59 -15.64
N ASP A 104 -3.59 -10.62 -15.10
CA ASP A 104 -4.95 -10.33 -15.54
C ASP A 104 -4.99 -9.32 -16.70
N GLN A 105 -3.92 -8.54 -16.90
CA GLN A 105 -3.79 -7.51 -17.95
C GLN A 105 -4.96 -6.52 -17.91
N VAL A 106 -5.33 -6.09 -16.71
CA VAL A 106 -6.44 -5.16 -16.49
C VAL A 106 -6.09 -3.81 -17.12
N PRO A 107 -6.92 -3.28 -18.04
CA PRO A 107 -6.65 -2.01 -18.70
C PRO A 107 -6.60 -0.84 -17.72
N TYR A 108 -5.93 0.23 -18.12
CA TYR A 108 -6.09 1.53 -17.48
C TYR A 108 -7.40 2.20 -17.95
N PRO A 109 -8.16 2.89 -17.06
CA PRO A 109 -7.90 3.14 -15.65
C PRO A 109 -8.45 2.06 -14.69
N ASP A 110 -9.06 0.99 -15.17
CA ASP A 110 -9.72 -0.04 -14.33
C ASP A 110 -8.76 -0.69 -13.31
N CYS A 111 -7.48 -0.79 -13.65
CA CYS A 111 -6.43 -1.29 -12.75
C CYS A 111 -6.24 -0.43 -11.49
N LEU A 112 -6.68 0.84 -11.47
CA LEU A 112 -6.57 1.74 -10.30
C LEU A 112 -7.55 1.35 -9.18
N ALA A 113 -8.73 0.83 -9.55
CA ALA A 113 -9.76 0.41 -8.60
C ALA A 113 -9.48 -0.96 -8.00
N ARG A 114 -8.65 -1.79 -8.65
CA ARG A 114 -8.27 -3.12 -8.16
C ARG A 114 -7.53 -3.02 -6.82
N ARG A 115 -7.97 -3.84 -5.87
CA ARG A 115 -7.29 -4.11 -4.58
C ARG A 115 -6.70 -5.51 -4.60
N PRO A 116 -5.59 -5.76 -3.88
CA PRO A 116 -5.05 -7.11 -3.73
C PRO A 116 -6.10 -8.12 -3.27
N ASP A 117 -6.14 -9.28 -3.93
CA ASP A 117 -6.96 -10.42 -3.52
C ASP A 117 -6.09 -11.54 -2.93
N SER A 118 -6.68 -12.72 -2.68
CA SER A 118 -6.00 -13.88 -2.07
C SER A 118 -4.82 -14.41 -2.88
N ARG A 119 -4.70 -14.08 -4.17
CA ARG A 119 -3.55 -14.45 -5.01
C ARG A 119 -2.31 -13.65 -4.64
N THR A 120 -2.46 -12.41 -4.19
CA THR A 120 -1.34 -11.52 -3.82
C THR A 120 -0.45 -12.09 -2.71
N PRO A 121 -0.97 -12.41 -1.50
CA PRO A 121 -0.12 -12.95 -0.43
C PRO A 121 0.47 -14.32 -0.82
N THR A 122 -0.30 -15.16 -1.52
CA THR A 122 0.17 -16.46 -2.02
C THR A 122 1.33 -16.30 -2.99
N LEU A 123 1.19 -15.43 -3.99
CA LEU A 123 2.23 -15.15 -4.97
C LEU A 123 3.46 -14.53 -4.31
N HIS A 124 3.28 -13.60 -3.37
CA HIS A 124 4.39 -12.97 -2.67
C HIS A 124 5.19 -14.00 -1.87
N HIS A 125 4.50 -14.86 -1.13
CA HIS A 125 5.12 -15.93 -0.34
C HIS A 125 5.81 -16.97 -1.24
N ASP A 126 5.16 -17.42 -2.30
CA ASP A 126 5.72 -18.37 -3.26
C ASP A 126 6.92 -17.80 -4.00
N GLY A 127 6.85 -16.53 -4.40
CA GLY A 127 7.95 -15.82 -5.05
C GLY A 127 9.20 -15.77 -4.18
N LEU A 128 9.04 -15.37 -2.91
CA LEU A 128 10.12 -15.39 -1.92
C LEU A 128 10.69 -16.80 -1.71
N ARG A 129 9.83 -17.82 -1.59
CA ARG A 129 10.26 -19.20 -1.35
C ARG A 129 11.02 -19.79 -2.54
N LEU A 130 10.56 -19.53 -3.76
CA LEU A 130 11.10 -20.15 -4.98
C LEU A 130 12.30 -19.40 -5.54
N HIS A 131 12.28 -18.06 -5.48
CA HIS A 131 13.27 -17.20 -6.15
C HIS A 131 14.15 -16.43 -5.17
N GLY A 132 13.83 -16.41 -3.88
CA GLY A 132 14.61 -15.73 -2.85
C GLY A 132 14.81 -14.23 -3.18
N PRO A 133 16.05 -13.70 -3.09
CA PRO A 133 16.35 -12.30 -3.42
C PRO A 133 15.90 -11.86 -4.82
N ARG A 134 15.86 -12.78 -5.80
CA ARG A 134 15.47 -12.46 -7.17
C ARG A 134 14.00 -12.05 -7.30
N TRP A 135 13.15 -12.46 -6.35
CA TRP A 135 11.78 -11.98 -6.29
C TRP A 135 11.73 -10.49 -5.95
N VAL A 136 12.55 -10.05 -4.99
CA VAL A 136 12.63 -8.63 -4.61
C VAL A 136 13.19 -7.80 -5.76
N GLU A 137 14.24 -8.28 -6.44
CA GLU A 137 14.79 -7.66 -7.65
C GLU A 137 13.74 -7.56 -8.77
N PHE A 138 12.92 -8.59 -8.96
CA PHE A 138 11.83 -8.57 -9.92
C PHE A 138 10.79 -7.49 -9.59
N LEU A 139 10.36 -7.38 -8.33
CA LEU A 139 9.43 -6.31 -7.91
C LEU A 139 10.05 -4.92 -8.07
N GLN A 140 11.34 -4.76 -7.76
CA GLN A 140 12.07 -3.51 -8.02
C GLN A 140 12.06 -3.16 -9.51
N SER A 141 12.39 -4.13 -10.37
CA SER A 141 12.39 -3.97 -11.82
C SER A 141 11.01 -3.60 -12.36
N PHE A 142 9.95 -4.21 -11.82
CA PHE A 142 8.56 -3.86 -12.15
C PHE A 142 8.21 -2.41 -11.78
N THR A 143 8.60 -1.94 -10.59
CA THR A 143 8.41 -0.53 -10.21
C THR A 143 9.21 0.43 -11.08
N ALA A 144 10.42 0.04 -11.48
CA ALA A 144 11.28 0.84 -12.34
C ALA A 144 10.74 0.93 -13.78
N LEU A 145 10.09 -0.13 -14.29
CA LEU A 145 9.46 -0.15 -15.61
C LEU A 145 8.36 0.92 -15.74
N LEU A 146 7.49 1.04 -14.73
CA LEU A 146 6.34 1.96 -14.71
C LEU A 146 6.67 3.33 -14.09
N ARG A 147 7.95 3.65 -13.92
CA ARG A 147 8.38 4.90 -13.31
C ARG A 147 8.25 6.08 -14.28
N THR A 148 7.51 7.11 -13.88
CA THR A 148 7.22 8.30 -14.71
C THR A 148 8.13 9.50 -14.42
N SER A 149 8.95 9.46 -13.36
CA SER A 149 9.81 10.60 -12.99
C SER A 149 11.11 10.62 -13.80
N GLN A 150 11.24 11.60 -14.70
CA GLN A 150 12.47 11.82 -15.50
C GLN A 150 13.70 12.21 -14.67
N ARG A 151 13.52 12.73 -13.44
CA ARG A 151 14.61 13.22 -12.58
C ARG A 151 15.57 12.13 -12.09
N ARG A 152 15.19 10.86 -12.17
CA ARG A 152 15.97 9.72 -11.64
C ARG A 152 16.54 8.80 -12.72
N GLY A 153 16.64 9.28 -13.97
CA GLY A 153 17.16 8.52 -15.10
C GLY A 153 16.15 7.55 -15.71
N PRO A 154 16.49 6.89 -16.83
CA PRO A 154 15.59 5.94 -17.46
C PRO A 154 15.34 4.77 -16.51
N GLY A 155 14.06 4.42 -16.33
CA GLY A 155 13.67 3.16 -15.71
C GLY A 155 14.19 1.94 -16.48
N VAL A 156 13.79 0.75 -16.06
CA VAL A 156 14.12 -0.49 -16.79
C VAL A 156 13.41 -0.50 -18.14
N ALA A 157 14.12 -0.89 -19.20
CA ALA A 157 13.51 -1.05 -20.53
C ALA A 157 12.55 -2.26 -20.55
N PRO A 158 11.44 -2.25 -21.31
CA PRO A 158 10.56 -3.41 -21.40
C PRO A 158 11.29 -4.71 -21.74
N SER A 159 12.21 -4.68 -22.71
CA SER A 159 13.00 -5.85 -23.11
C SER A 159 13.86 -6.42 -21.97
N GLU A 160 14.41 -5.56 -21.11
CA GLU A 160 15.19 -5.95 -19.94
C GLU A 160 14.29 -6.56 -18.86
N PHE A 161 13.13 -5.94 -18.59
CA PHE A 161 12.15 -6.49 -17.65
C PHE A 161 11.70 -7.91 -18.06
N PHE A 162 11.33 -8.08 -19.33
CA PHE A 162 10.84 -9.36 -19.87
C PHE A 162 11.94 -10.41 -20.10
N ALA A 163 13.22 -10.08 -19.88
CA ALA A 163 14.31 -11.05 -19.89
C ALA A 163 14.32 -11.96 -18.65
N GLN A 164 13.60 -11.59 -17.57
CA GLN A 164 13.48 -12.35 -16.30
C GLN A 164 12.54 -13.57 -16.43
N ARG A 165 12.83 -14.45 -17.40
CA ARG A 165 11.94 -15.53 -17.86
C ARG A 165 11.59 -16.55 -16.77
N ASP A 166 12.50 -16.80 -15.85
CA ASP A 166 12.31 -17.77 -14.78
C ASP A 166 11.25 -17.29 -13.77
N VAL A 167 11.30 -16.02 -13.34
CA VAL A 167 10.26 -15.44 -12.47
C VAL A 167 8.93 -15.33 -13.23
N LEU A 168 8.95 -14.82 -14.46
CA LEU A 168 7.76 -14.71 -15.31
C LEU A 168 7.08 -16.05 -15.57
N SER A 169 7.85 -17.14 -15.72
CA SER A 169 7.29 -18.48 -15.91
C SER A 169 6.49 -18.98 -14.70
N SER A 170 6.82 -18.51 -13.50
CA SER A 170 6.08 -18.84 -12.28
C SER A 170 4.74 -18.08 -12.19
N LEU A 171 4.69 -16.84 -12.70
CA LEU A 171 3.44 -16.07 -12.79
C LEU A 171 2.39 -16.74 -13.66
N ALA A 172 2.84 -17.52 -14.64
CA ALA A 172 1.97 -18.25 -15.56
C ALA A 172 1.11 -19.33 -14.87
N ARG A 173 1.48 -19.72 -13.65
CA ARG A 173 0.73 -20.65 -12.79
C ARG A 173 -0.32 -19.94 -11.93
N VAL A 174 -0.31 -18.60 -11.90
CA VAL A 174 -1.29 -17.81 -11.14
C VAL A 174 -2.61 -17.81 -11.92
N PRO A 175 -3.72 -18.24 -11.30
CA PRO A 175 -5.02 -18.23 -11.96
C PRO A 175 -5.44 -16.80 -12.31
N ARG A 176 -6.00 -16.62 -13.52
CA ARG A 176 -6.64 -15.36 -13.91
C ARG A 176 -7.90 -15.12 -13.09
N TYR A 177 -8.27 -13.85 -12.92
CA TYR A 177 -9.48 -13.46 -12.20
C TYR A 177 -10.71 -14.14 -12.82
N GLY A 178 -11.53 -14.80 -11.99
CA GLY A 178 -12.69 -15.58 -12.45
C GLY A 178 -12.36 -16.91 -13.14
N GLY A 179 -11.08 -17.30 -13.22
CA GLY A 179 -10.65 -18.59 -13.74
C GLY A 179 -10.88 -19.75 -12.75
N PRO A 180 -10.78 -21.02 -13.19
CA PRO A 180 -10.87 -22.17 -12.30
C PRO A 180 -9.77 -22.12 -11.25
N LEU A 181 -10.12 -22.28 -9.97
CA LEU A 181 -9.12 -22.47 -8.92
C LEU A 181 -8.33 -23.76 -9.21
N PRO A 182 -7.00 -23.77 -9.05
CA PRO A 182 -6.23 -24.99 -9.13
C PRO A 182 -6.74 -25.93 -8.04
N ALA A 183 -6.99 -27.20 -8.40
CA ALA A 183 -7.44 -28.20 -7.45
C ALA A 183 -6.47 -28.22 -6.26
N GLY A 184 -6.96 -27.86 -5.08
CA GLY A 184 -6.19 -27.97 -3.85
C GLY A 184 -5.79 -29.43 -3.60
N PRO A 185 -4.81 -29.71 -2.74
CA PRO A 185 -4.49 -31.08 -2.35
C PRO A 185 -5.75 -31.72 -1.76
N SER A 186 -6.31 -32.70 -2.47
CA SER A 186 -7.50 -33.43 -2.02
C SER A 186 -7.20 -34.14 -0.69
N PRO A 187 -8.06 -34.01 0.33
CA PRO A 187 -7.95 -34.83 1.53
C PRO A 187 -8.39 -36.25 1.16
N LEU A 188 -7.42 -37.17 1.13
CA LEU A 188 -7.53 -38.62 1.31
C LEU A 188 -8.88 -39.26 0.95
N ALA A 189 -8.98 -39.79 -0.27
CA ALA A 189 -9.87 -40.91 -0.55
C ALA A 189 -9.02 -42.19 -0.56
N SER A 190 -9.19 -42.99 0.49
CA SER A 190 -8.74 -44.38 0.56
C SER A 190 -9.56 -45.28 -0.36
N ASN A 191 -8.86 -46.25 -0.96
CA ASN A 191 -9.29 -47.46 -1.67
C ASN A 191 -9.54 -47.38 -3.18
N GLY A 192 -8.77 -48.21 -3.90
CA GLY A 192 -9.09 -48.67 -5.25
C GLY A 192 -7.84 -48.96 -6.07
N LEU A 193 -7.33 -50.19 -6.00
CA LEU A 193 -6.26 -50.70 -6.87
C LEU A 193 -6.73 -50.69 -8.33
N GLU A 194 -6.07 -49.92 -9.19
CA GLU A 194 -5.95 -50.20 -10.62
C GLU A 194 -4.72 -49.48 -11.20
N HIS A 195 -3.80 -50.25 -11.78
CA HIS A 195 -2.62 -49.74 -12.48
C HIS A 195 -2.99 -49.35 -13.92
N PRO A 196 -2.58 -48.14 -14.36
CA PRO A 196 -2.16 -47.99 -15.75
C PRO A 196 -0.77 -47.35 -15.90
N GLN A 197 -0.21 -47.58 -17.09
CA GLN A 197 1.16 -47.43 -17.59
C GLN A 197 1.74 -45.99 -17.57
N PRO A 198 3.08 -45.83 -17.64
CA PRO A 198 3.74 -44.52 -17.60
C PRO A 198 3.65 -43.83 -18.96
N GLY A 199 2.73 -42.87 -19.05
CA GLY A 199 2.65 -41.90 -20.13
C GLY A 199 2.48 -40.51 -19.55
N SER A 200 3.51 -40.00 -18.87
CA SER A 200 3.47 -38.64 -18.32
C SER A 200 3.52 -37.62 -19.46
N ILE A 201 2.36 -37.21 -19.96
CA ILE A 201 2.25 -35.92 -20.63
C ILE A 201 2.54 -34.89 -19.53
N ARG A 202 3.77 -34.36 -19.50
CA ARG A 202 4.02 -33.09 -18.82
C ARG A 202 3.15 -32.08 -19.55
N LEU A 203 1.99 -31.76 -18.97
CA LEU A 203 1.34 -30.49 -19.29
C LEU A 203 2.33 -29.42 -18.83
N GLU A 204 3.10 -28.90 -19.77
CA GLU A 204 3.87 -27.68 -19.56
C GLU A 204 2.90 -26.66 -18.95
N PRO A 205 3.25 -26.00 -17.84
CA PRO A 205 2.42 -24.94 -17.30
C PRO A 205 2.16 -23.93 -18.44
N PRO A 206 0.93 -23.41 -18.58
CA PRO A 206 0.64 -22.41 -19.61
C PRO A 206 1.67 -21.30 -19.46
N ARG A 207 2.47 -21.05 -20.49
CA ARG A 207 3.43 -19.95 -20.49
C ARG A 207 2.63 -18.67 -20.64
N ILE A 208 2.94 -17.61 -19.88
CA ILE A 208 2.49 -16.27 -20.28
C ILE A 208 3.10 -16.10 -21.67
N ASP A 209 2.26 -16.01 -22.71
CA ASP A 209 2.72 -15.55 -24.00
C ASP A 209 3.28 -14.14 -23.75
N PRO A 210 4.60 -13.92 -23.87
CA PRO A 210 5.16 -12.64 -23.53
C PRO A 210 4.66 -11.54 -24.46
N SER A 211 4.05 -11.86 -25.62
CA SER A 211 3.61 -10.84 -26.57
C SER A 211 2.50 -9.93 -25.99
N PRO A 212 1.34 -10.43 -25.51
CA PRO A 212 0.25 -9.55 -25.07
C PRO A 212 0.54 -8.85 -23.74
N ALA A 213 1.17 -9.52 -22.78
CA ALA A 213 1.54 -8.91 -21.50
C ALA A 213 2.65 -7.84 -21.65
N SER A 214 3.59 -8.07 -22.57
CA SER A 214 4.61 -7.08 -22.92
C SER A 214 4.05 -5.88 -23.63
N GLU A 215 3.15 -6.09 -24.60
CA GLU A 215 2.46 -5.01 -25.31
C GLU A 215 1.67 -4.15 -24.31
N HIS A 216 0.81 -4.77 -23.50
CA HIS A 216 -0.01 -4.10 -22.49
C HIS A 216 0.81 -3.20 -21.53
N LEU A 217 1.89 -3.74 -20.94
CA LEU A 217 2.73 -2.95 -20.02
C LEU A 217 3.53 -1.86 -20.74
N THR A 218 3.96 -2.11 -21.97
CA THR A 218 4.72 -1.11 -22.75
C THR A 218 3.82 0.05 -23.14
N GLU A 219 2.59 -0.23 -23.59
CA GLU A 219 1.59 0.79 -23.89
C GLU A 219 1.24 1.62 -22.66
N LEU A 220 0.96 0.97 -21.52
CA LEU A 220 0.68 1.66 -20.27
C LEU A 220 1.84 2.57 -19.85
N ARG A 221 3.08 2.07 -19.93
CA ARG A 221 4.27 2.85 -19.64
C ARG A 221 4.36 4.08 -20.54
N ASP A 222 4.15 3.91 -21.84
CA ASP A 222 4.27 5.01 -22.80
C ASP A 222 3.15 6.04 -22.62
N GLN A 223 1.93 5.61 -22.28
CA GLN A 223 0.83 6.50 -21.87
C GLN A 223 1.20 7.33 -20.63
N LEU A 224 1.71 6.70 -19.58
CA LEU A 224 2.11 7.36 -18.34
C LEU A 224 3.30 8.32 -18.51
N LEU A 225 4.20 8.06 -19.46
CA LEU A 225 5.29 8.96 -19.82
C LEU A 225 4.82 10.15 -20.66
N ALA A 226 3.82 9.94 -21.53
CA ALA A 226 3.25 10.97 -22.37
C ALA A 226 2.37 11.95 -21.60
N ASP A 227 1.65 11.47 -20.57
CA ASP A 227 0.71 12.28 -19.80
C ASP A 227 0.99 12.19 -18.27
N PRO A 228 1.68 13.18 -17.68
CA PRO A 228 1.97 13.21 -16.26
C PRO A 228 0.73 13.46 -15.38
N SER A 229 -0.41 13.85 -15.97
CA SER A 229 -1.67 14.05 -15.25
C SER A 229 -2.36 12.73 -14.90
N LEU A 230 -1.99 11.62 -15.56
CA LEU A 230 -2.49 10.29 -15.22
C LEU A 230 -2.06 9.86 -13.82
N VAL A 231 -2.88 8.99 -13.21
CA VAL A 231 -2.57 8.38 -11.92
C VAL A 231 -1.63 7.20 -12.14
N PRO A 232 -0.42 7.19 -11.55
CA PRO A 232 0.44 6.01 -11.63
C PRO A 232 -0.22 4.84 -10.87
N PRO A 233 -0.39 3.65 -11.48
CA PRO A 233 -0.98 2.48 -10.80
C PRO A 233 -0.17 1.98 -9.60
N LEU A 234 1.10 2.40 -9.51
CA LEU A 234 2.03 2.10 -8.41
C LEU A 234 2.13 3.22 -7.37
N ASP A 235 1.16 4.13 -7.31
CA ASP A 235 1.07 5.13 -6.25
C ASP A 235 0.08 4.66 -5.17
N PRO A 236 0.52 4.32 -3.95
CA PRO A 236 -0.36 3.82 -2.89
C PRO A 236 -1.20 4.92 -2.24
N LEU A 237 -0.85 6.20 -2.40
CA LEU A 237 -1.59 7.31 -1.78
C LEU A 237 -3.00 7.42 -2.34
N MET A 238 -3.11 7.33 -3.66
CA MET A 238 -4.37 7.48 -4.38
C MET A 238 -5.47 6.49 -3.95
N PRO A 239 -5.23 5.16 -3.98
CA PRO A 239 -6.21 4.21 -3.47
C PRO A 239 -6.46 4.38 -1.97
N ALA A 240 -5.44 4.75 -1.17
CA ALA A 240 -5.61 4.97 0.27
C ALA A 240 -6.51 6.19 0.60
N LEU A 241 -6.40 7.27 -0.18
CA LEU A 241 -7.30 8.43 -0.09
C LEU A 241 -8.73 8.03 -0.47
N VAL A 242 -8.91 7.28 -1.56
CA VAL A 242 -10.22 6.73 -1.96
C VAL A 242 -10.84 5.90 -0.84
N ASP A 243 -10.06 5.00 -0.22
CA ASP A 243 -10.52 4.14 0.87
C ASP A 243 -10.88 4.96 2.11
N THR A 244 -10.12 6.02 2.41
CA THR A 244 -10.41 6.95 3.51
C THR A 244 -11.71 7.73 3.26
N VAL A 245 -11.88 8.28 2.06
CA VAL A 245 -13.11 9.01 1.67
C VAL A 245 -14.31 8.08 1.69
N THR A 246 -14.15 6.84 1.20
CA THR A 246 -15.21 5.82 1.17
C THR A 246 -15.58 5.37 2.58
N HIS A 247 -14.62 5.23 3.49
CA HIS A 247 -14.93 4.84 4.87
C HIS A 247 -15.71 5.95 5.59
N TRP A 248 -15.22 7.18 5.49
CA TRP A 248 -15.71 8.28 6.32
C TRP A 248 -16.87 9.06 5.69
N HIS A 249 -17.01 9.06 4.36
CA HIS A 249 -17.95 9.89 3.61
C HIS A 249 -17.92 11.38 4.01
N PRO A 250 -16.74 12.04 4.02
CA PRO A 250 -16.63 13.44 4.41
C PRO A 250 -17.23 14.38 3.35
N THR A 251 -17.69 15.58 3.76
CA THR A 251 -17.96 16.68 2.81
C THR A 251 -16.70 17.44 2.46
N THR A 252 -15.72 17.45 3.35
CA THR A 252 -14.48 18.21 3.22
C THR A 252 -13.31 17.33 3.65
N VAL A 253 -12.27 17.28 2.83
CA VAL A 253 -10.98 16.69 3.18
C VAL A 253 -9.98 17.83 3.29
N ILE A 254 -9.32 17.92 4.44
CA ILE A 254 -8.16 18.77 4.62
C ILE A 254 -6.96 17.84 4.58
N HIS A 255 -5.95 18.16 3.80
CA HIS A 255 -4.79 17.30 3.61
C HIS A 255 -3.52 18.13 3.74
N ASP A 256 -2.42 17.55 4.24
CA ASP A 256 -1.11 18.19 4.11
C ASP A 256 -0.77 18.42 2.63
N GLU A 257 0.14 19.33 2.34
CA GLU A 257 0.52 19.63 0.95
C GLU A 257 1.11 18.39 0.25
N GLN A 258 0.34 17.84 -0.69
CA GLN A 258 0.75 16.64 -1.42
C GLN A 258 0.69 16.87 -2.93
N PRO A 259 1.84 17.11 -3.60
CA PRO A 259 1.91 17.46 -5.02
C PRO A 259 1.29 16.43 -5.98
N SER A 260 1.17 15.17 -5.55
CA SER A 260 0.59 14.11 -6.38
C SER A 260 -0.94 14.16 -6.46
N LEU A 261 -1.62 14.82 -5.52
CA LEU A 261 -3.09 14.94 -5.44
C LEU A 261 -3.61 16.09 -6.32
N THR A 262 -3.33 16.05 -7.61
CA THR A 262 -3.81 17.07 -8.56
C THR A 262 -5.31 16.95 -8.83
N PRO A 263 -6.02 18.04 -9.20
CA PRO A 263 -7.45 17.98 -9.53
C PRO A 263 -7.79 16.94 -10.60
N ALA A 264 -6.95 16.78 -11.63
CA ALA A 264 -7.15 15.80 -12.70
C ALA A 264 -7.11 14.35 -12.18
N ARG A 265 -6.14 14.05 -11.33
CA ARG A 265 -5.99 12.72 -10.72
C ARG A 265 -7.14 12.40 -9.76
N LEU A 266 -7.53 13.38 -8.94
CA LEU A 266 -8.65 13.25 -8.01
C LEU A 266 -9.96 13.00 -8.76
N ALA A 267 -10.22 13.71 -9.86
CA ALA A 267 -11.40 13.51 -10.70
C ALA A 267 -11.44 12.14 -11.39
N THR A 268 -10.29 11.50 -11.60
CA THR A 268 -10.22 10.15 -12.17
C THR A 268 -10.63 9.07 -11.16
N LEU A 269 -10.39 9.30 -9.87
CA LEU A 269 -10.49 8.28 -8.83
C LEU A 269 -11.70 8.43 -7.92
N LEU A 270 -12.04 9.66 -7.59
CA LEU A 270 -13.16 9.99 -6.72
C LEU A 270 -14.35 10.31 -7.62
N GLY A 271 -15.52 9.77 -7.25
CA GLY A 271 -16.79 10.13 -7.89
C GLY A 271 -17.16 11.59 -7.57
N PRO A 272 -18.30 11.88 -6.92
CA PRO A 272 -18.52 13.21 -6.34
C PRO A 272 -17.39 13.55 -5.36
N THR A 273 -16.46 14.40 -5.79
CA THR A 273 -15.27 14.74 -5.00
C THR A 273 -15.67 15.58 -3.79
N PRO A 274 -15.24 15.24 -2.57
CA PRO A 274 -15.38 16.16 -1.44
C PRO A 274 -14.64 17.46 -1.72
N ASP A 275 -14.96 18.52 -0.97
CA ASP A 275 -14.15 19.75 -0.99
C ASP A 275 -12.75 19.44 -0.42
N ILE A 276 -11.74 19.36 -1.28
CA ILE A 276 -10.36 19.04 -0.89
C ILE A 276 -9.57 20.34 -0.74
N ARG A 277 -8.94 20.51 0.43
CA ARG A 277 -8.11 21.67 0.76
C ARG A 277 -6.73 21.22 1.23
N PHE A 278 -5.70 21.80 0.64
CA PHE A 278 -4.32 21.60 1.09
C PHE A 278 -3.94 22.68 2.09
N VAL A 279 -3.32 22.27 3.20
CA VAL A 279 -2.87 23.18 4.26
C VAL A 279 -1.47 22.79 4.72
N ASP A 280 -0.69 23.76 5.17
CA ASP A 280 0.56 23.47 5.91
C ASP A 280 0.18 22.78 7.22
N SER A 281 0.74 21.58 7.45
CA SER A 281 0.61 20.87 8.73
C SER A 281 0.89 21.74 9.96
N ARG A 282 1.79 22.72 9.89
CA ARG A 282 2.06 23.64 11.02
C ARG A 282 0.89 24.59 11.34
N ALA A 283 0.01 24.84 10.38
CA ALA A 283 -1.11 25.77 10.51
C ALA A 283 -2.42 25.09 10.96
N ASP A 284 -2.56 23.77 10.83
CA ASP A 284 -3.77 23.05 11.24
C ASP A 284 -3.44 21.89 12.20
N PRO A 285 -3.85 21.95 13.48
CA PRO A 285 -3.55 20.90 14.46
C PRO A 285 -4.16 19.55 14.09
N ARG A 286 -5.22 19.50 13.27
CA ARG A 286 -5.82 18.24 12.83
C ARG A 286 -4.92 17.51 11.84
N VAL A 287 -4.23 18.25 10.97
CA VAL A 287 -3.22 17.68 10.06
C VAL A 287 -1.99 17.23 10.85
N GLN A 288 -1.56 17.96 11.88
CA GLN A 288 -0.47 17.47 12.77
C GLN A 288 -0.82 16.15 13.45
N LEU A 289 -2.07 15.96 13.89
CA LEU A 289 -2.51 14.69 14.43
C LEU A 289 -2.52 13.57 13.38
N ALA A 290 -2.90 13.88 12.14
CA ALA A 290 -2.81 12.95 11.03
C ALA A 290 -1.35 12.56 10.73
N ASP A 291 -0.41 13.52 10.70
CA ASP A 291 1.04 13.27 10.56
C ASP A 291 1.55 12.33 11.64
N PHE A 292 1.23 12.61 12.91
CA PHE A 292 1.64 11.78 14.03
C PHE A 292 1.09 10.37 13.91
N LEU A 293 -0.20 10.22 13.59
CA LEU A 293 -0.82 8.92 13.45
C LEU A 293 -0.24 8.14 12.25
N ALA A 294 -0.08 8.78 11.09
CA ALA A 294 0.51 8.17 9.90
C ALA A 294 1.95 7.72 10.17
N GLY A 295 2.78 8.61 10.71
CA GLY A 295 4.19 8.35 11.01
C GLY A 295 4.40 7.29 12.09
N VAL A 296 3.63 7.33 13.18
CA VAL A 296 3.69 6.34 14.26
C VAL A 296 3.22 4.98 13.75
N THR A 297 2.08 4.92 13.07
CA THR A 297 1.52 3.66 12.56
C THR A 297 2.46 3.02 11.55
N ARG A 298 2.96 3.79 10.57
CA ARG A 298 3.94 3.31 9.59
C ARG A 298 5.17 2.73 10.28
N ARG A 299 5.75 3.45 11.25
CA ARG A 299 6.99 3.01 11.89
C ARG A 299 6.79 1.74 12.73
N LEU A 300 5.74 1.70 13.54
CA LEU A 300 5.43 0.53 14.37
C LEU A 300 5.13 -0.70 13.50
N ALA A 301 4.41 -0.52 12.40
CA ALA A 301 4.16 -1.56 11.41
C ALA A 301 5.45 -2.03 10.73
N GLU A 302 6.33 -1.12 10.32
CA GLU A 302 7.63 -1.44 9.72
C GLU A 302 8.57 -2.16 10.69
N ASP A 303 8.57 -1.79 11.97
CA ASP A 303 9.33 -2.51 12.99
C ASP A 303 8.73 -3.91 13.24
N ALA A 304 7.40 -4.05 13.24
CA ALA A 304 6.73 -5.35 13.33
C ALA A 304 7.02 -6.26 12.12
N LEU A 305 6.98 -5.70 10.90
CA LEU A 305 7.33 -6.40 9.65
C LEU A 305 8.75 -6.99 9.71
N HIS A 306 9.66 -6.28 10.38
CA HIS A 306 11.05 -6.72 10.55
C HIS A 306 11.32 -7.49 11.84
N HIS A 307 10.28 -7.95 12.54
CA HIS A 307 10.40 -8.69 13.81
C HIS A 307 11.15 -7.92 14.91
N ARG A 308 11.03 -6.59 14.93
CA ARG A 308 11.60 -5.67 15.93
C ARG A 308 10.56 -4.80 16.63
N GLY A 309 9.26 -5.06 16.39
CA GLY A 309 8.16 -4.27 16.93
C GLY A 309 7.98 -4.42 18.44
N ASP A 310 7.44 -3.37 19.08
CA ASP A 310 6.93 -3.44 20.45
C ASP A 310 5.52 -4.05 20.42
N PRO A 311 5.31 -5.28 20.94
CA PRO A 311 4.04 -5.99 20.77
C PRO A 311 2.82 -5.25 21.35
N GLU A 312 3.02 -4.49 22.44
CA GLU A 312 1.93 -3.72 23.05
C GLU A 312 1.54 -2.56 22.13
N LEU A 313 2.51 -1.78 21.66
CA LEU A 313 2.24 -0.65 20.76
C LEU A 313 1.68 -1.12 19.41
N THR A 314 2.16 -2.23 18.87
CA THR A 314 1.63 -2.82 17.64
C THR A 314 0.16 -3.24 17.82
N ALA A 315 -0.19 -3.90 18.93
CA ALA A 315 -1.57 -4.30 19.20
C ALA A 315 -2.52 -3.09 19.34
N LEU A 316 -2.02 -1.96 19.84
CA LEU A 316 -2.79 -0.71 19.93
C LEU A 316 -3.13 -0.09 18.56
N LEU A 317 -2.50 -0.52 17.46
CA LEU A 317 -2.83 -0.03 16.12
C LEU A 317 -4.15 -0.59 15.60
N ARG A 318 -4.55 -1.79 16.04
CA ARG A 318 -5.69 -2.54 15.48
C ARG A 318 -6.99 -1.72 15.36
N PRO A 319 -7.41 -0.89 16.35
CA PRO A 319 -8.63 -0.10 16.25
C PRO A 319 -8.57 1.02 15.19
N TYR A 320 -7.38 1.39 14.73
CA TYR A 320 -7.17 2.44 13.74
C TYR A 320 -7.09 1.91 12.32
N LEU A 321 -6.79 0.62 12.12
CA LEU A 321 -6.62 0.08 10.77
C LEU A 321 -7.96 -0.02 10.05
N LEU A 322 -8.05 0.62 8.88
CA LEU A 322 -9.20 0.47 8.01
C LEU A 322 -9.16 -0.91 7.33
N PRO A 323 -10.34 -1.53 7.06
CA PRO A 323 -10.43 -2.86 6.44
C PRO A 323 -9.73 -2.99 5.08
N GLN A 324 -9.50 -1.87 4.39
CA GLN A 324 -8.84 -1.80 3.09
C GLN A 324 -7.30 -1.85 3.17
N SER A 325 -6.74 -1.87 4.38
CA SER A 325 -5.29 -1.98 4.58
C SER A 325 -4.74 -3.25 3.94
N ILE A 326 -3.57 -3.13 3.29
CA ILE A 326 -2.87 -4.22 2.61
C ILE A 326 -1.73 -4.65 3.52
N TRP A 327 -1.92 -5.71 4.27
CA TRP A 327 -0.98 -6.12 5.30
C TRP A 327 -0.99 -7.63 5.52
N ALA A 328 0.18 -8.28 5.55
CA ALA A 328 0.28 -9.74 5.71
C ALA A 328 0.50 -10.20 7.15
N ALA A 329 1.05 -9.37 8.02
CA ALA A 329 1.31 -9.76 9.41
C ALA A 329 0.06 -9.58 10.28
N GLU A 330 -0.11 -10.41 11.30
CA GLU A 330 -1.15 -10.13 12.30
C GLU A 330 -0.74 -8.87 13.09
N LEU A 331 -1.57 -7.81 13.02
CA LEU A 331 -1.47 -6.60 13.85
C LEU A 331 -2.45 -6.65 15.01
#